data_AF-A0A7J4LP03-F1
#
_entry.id   AF-A0A7J4LP03-F1
#
_cell.length_a   1.000
_cell.length_b   1.000
_cell.length_c   1.000
_cell.angle_alpha   90.00
_cell.angle_beta   90.00
_cell.angle_gamma   90.00
#
_symmetry.space_group_name_H-M   'P 1'
#
loop_
_entity.id
_entity.type
_entity.pdbx_description
1 polymer ?
#
loop_
_entity_poly.entity_id
_entity_poly.type
_entity_poly.pdbx_seq_one_letter_code
_entity_poly.pdbx_strand_id
1 'polypeptide(L)' 'MKNMGAPRVNRSARDVYMNSAGPVDFKSRISERPGDVMTIASRDVVTVPPTMTIIGAVKTMMKFGFRRLPIADAGT' A
#
# COMPACT_ATOMS: atom_id res chain seq x y z
N MET A 1 -15.39 7.66 -50.25
CA MET A 1 -15.61 7.94 -48.81
C MET A 1 -14.56 7.19 -48.00
N LYS A 2 -13.80 7.88 -47.13
CA LYS A 2 -12.74 7.27 -46.30
C LYS A 2 -13.40 6.80 -45.00
N ASN A 3 -13.53 5.49 -44.80
CA ASN A 3 -14.16 4.93 -43.62
C ASN A 3 -13.26 5.12 -42.39
N MET A 4 -13.80 5.83 -41.40
CA MET A 4 -13.20 6.00 -40.07
C MET A 4 -13.17 4.64 -39.35
N GLY A 5 -11.99 4.04 -39.20
CA GLY A 5 -11.76 2.89 -38.34
C GLY A 5 -11.53 3.36 -36.90
N ALA A 6 -12.47 3.07 -36.00
CA ALA A 6 -12.29 3.32 -34.57
C ALA A 6 -11.08 2.53 -34.02
N PRO A 7 -10.31 3.08 -33.07
CA PRO A 7 -9.13 2.40 -32.56
C PRO A 7 -9.52 1.10 -31.85
N ARG A 8 -8.86 0.00 -32.24
CA ARG A 8 -9.05 -1.33 -31.62
C ARG A 8 -8.50 -1.26 -30.19
N VAL A 9 -9.38 -1.06 -29.22
CA VAL A 9 -9.06 -1.18 -27.79
C VAL A 9 -8.57 -2.61 -27.55
N ASN A 10 -7.33 -2.75 -27.09
CA ASN A 10 -6.74 -4.03 -26.72
C ASN A 10 -7.59 -4.65 -25.60
N ARG A 11 -8.29 -5.73 -25.94
CA ARG A 11 -9.29 -6.41 -25.11
C ARG A 11 -8.66 -7.34 -24.07
N SER A 12 -7.33 -7.47 -24.00
CA SER A 12 -6.65 -8.44 -23.13
C SER A 12 -6.55 -8.04 -21.65
N ALA A 13 -6.86 -6.79 -21.29
CA ALA A 13 -6.65 -6.30 -19.92
C ALA A 13 -7.90 -6.36 -19.03
N ARG A 14 -9.10 -6.57 -19.61
CA ARG A 14 -10.36 -6.57 -18.84
C ARG A 14 -10.78 -7.96 -18.37
N ASP A 15 -10.24 -9.01 -18.97
CA ASP A 15 -10.65 -10.39 -18.69
C ASP A 15 -9.88 -11.02 -17.51
N VAL A 16 -8.87 -10.33 -16.96
CA VAL A 16 -8.07 -10.86 -15.82
C VAL A 16 -8.83 -10.78 -14.49
N TYR A 17 -9.96 -10.05 -14.43
CA TYR A 17 -10.80 -9.94 -13.22
C TYR A 17 -12.02 -10.87 -13.23
N MET A 18 -12.20 -11.69 -14.26
CA MET A 18 -13.30 -12.67 -14.36
C MET A 18 -12.78 -14.10 -14.49
N ASN A 19 -12.04 -14.58 -13.50
CA ASN A 19 -11.71 -16.01 -13.39
C ASN A 19 -12.13 -16.53 -12.00
N SER A 20 -13.16 -17.40 -12.01
CA SER A 20 -13.52 -18.41 -10.99
C SER A 20 -13.55 -17.96 -9.52
N ALA A 21 -14.76 -17.85 -8.98
CA ALA A 21 -15.08 -17.57 -7.57
C ALA A 21 -14.64 -18.69 -6.60
N GLY A 22 -13.34 -18.94 -6.50
CA GLY A 22 -12.70 -19.69 -5.42
C GLY A 22 -11.95 -18.74 -4.49
N PRO A 23 -11.83 -19.04 -3.18
CA PRO A 23 -11.03 -18.24 -2.27
C PRO A 23 -9.58 -18.20 -2.76
N VAL A 24 -9.06 -17.00 -3.03
CA VAL A 24 -7.64 -16.82 -3.36
C VAL A 24 -6.83 -17.07 -2.08
N ASP A 25 -6.14 -18.21 -2.00
CA ASP A 25 -5.30 -18.50 -0.84
C ASP A 25 -3.97 -17.74 -0.97
N PHE A 26 -3.95 -16.53 -0.38
CA PHE A 26 -2.81 -15.62 -0.37
C PHE A 26 -1.57 -16.19 0.34
N LYS A 27 -1.67 -17.33 1.02
CA LYS A 27 -0.57 -17.99 1.73
C LYS A 27 0.14 -19.07 0.91
N SER A 28 -0.38 -19.43 -0.26
CA SER A 28 0.17 -20.50 -1.10
C SER A 28 1.58 -20.21 -1.63
N ARG A 29 1.96 -18.93 -1.79
CA ARG A 29 3.31 -18.53 -2.23
C ARG A 29 3.68 -17.15 -1.71
N ILE A 30 4.80 -17.04 -0.99
CA ILE A 30 5.39 -15.75 -0.62
C ILE A 30 5.98 -15.13 -1.90
N SER A 31 5.57 -13.90 -2.21
CA SER A 31 6.13 -13.13 -3.32
C SER A 31 7.55 -12.67 -2.97
N GLU A 32 8.53 -13.00 -3.82
CA GLU A 32 9.91 -12.51 -3.69
C GLU A 32 10.04 -11.00 -3.95
N ARG A 33 9.10 -10.44 -4.71
CA ARG A 33 9.05 -9.00 -5.01
C ARG A 33 8.17 -8.25 -4.01
N PRO A 34 8.53 -7.02 -3.63
CA PRO A 34 7.66 -6.16 -2.85
C PRO A 34 6.35 -5.92 -3.61
N GLY A 35 5.23 -5.91 -2.90
CA GLY A 35 3.92 -5.66 -3.49
C GLY A 35 3.79 -4.23 -4.01
N ASP A 36 2.87 -4.03 -4.96
CA ASP A 36 2.70 -2.75 -5.66
C ASP A 36 2.42 -1.57 -4.71
N VAL A 37 1.81 -1.81 -3.55
CA VAL A 37 1.58 -0.77 -2.52
C VAL A 37 2.89 -0.15 -2.01
N MET A 38 3.99 -0.91 -2.00
CA MET A 38 5.29 -0.42 -1.57
C MET A 38 5.91 0.58 -2.54
N THR A 39 5.33 0.78 -3.74
CA THR A 39 5.75 1.82 -4.68
C THR A 39 5.33 3.23 -4.23
N ILE A 40 4.23 3.33 -3.48
CA ILE A 40 3.70 4.59 -2.95
C ILE A 40 3.94 4.75 -1.45
N ALA A 41 4.19 3.66 -0.74
CA ALA A 41 4.42 3.69 0.70
C ALA A 41 5.79 4.27 1.07
N SER A 42 5.84 4.99 2.19
CA SER A 42 7.10 5.42 2.80
C SER A 42 7.73 4.26 3.58
N ARG A 43 9.04 4.04 3.39
CA ARG A 43 9.81 3.02 4.11
C ARG A 43 10.35 3.51 5.45
N ASP A 44 10.78 4.77 5.48
CA ASP A 44 11.23 5.43 6.70
C ASP A 44 10.03 6.12 7.35
N VAL A 45 9.67 5.66 8.55
CA VAL A 45 8.46 6.10 9.25
C VAL A 45 8.85 6.51 10.66
N VAL A 46 8.38 7.68 11.08
CA VAL A 46 8.52 8.13 12.46
C VAL A 46 7.59 7.30 13.35
N THR A 47 8.17 6.48 14.21
CA THR A 47 7.47 5.68 15.22
C THR A 47 7.77 6.21 16.62
N VAL A 48 6.94 5.82 17.60
CA VAL A 48 7.19 6.12 19.01
C VAL A 48 7.03 4.86 19.87
N PRO A 49 7.79 4.72 20.98
CA PRO A 49 7.66 3.56 21.84
C PRO A 49 6.38 3.61 22.68
N PRO A 50 5.87 2.45 23.12
CA PRO A 50 4.64 2.37 23.95
C PRO A 50 4.80 3.05 25.32
N THR A 51 6.03 3.24 25.78
CA THR A 51 6.35 3.90 27.06
C THR A 51 6.44 5.43 26.94
N MET A 52 6.34 6.00 25.73
CA MET A 52 6.41 7.45 25.54
C MET A 52 5.21 8.15 26.20
N THR A 53 5.46 9.27 26.88
CA THR A 53 4.38 10.08 27.47
C THR A 53 3.50 10.72 26.39
N ILE A 54 2.23 10.98 26.73
CA ILE A 54 1.25 11.61 25.82
C ILE A 54 1.76 12.96 25.30
N ILE A 55 2.31 13.81 26.17
CA ILE A 55 2.84 15.11 25.75
C ILE A 55 4.06 14.97 24.82
N GLY A 56 4.87 13.92 25.02
CA GLY A 56 5.97 13.58 24.11
C GLY A 56 5.47 13.21 22.72
N ALA A 57 4.44 12.36 22.64
CA ALA A 57 3.80 12.01 21.38
C ALA A 57 3.24 13.25 20.66
N VAL A 58 2.52 14.13 21.37
CA VAL A 58 1.98 15.39 20.81
C VAL A 58 3.10 16.29 20.28
N LYS A 59 4.23 16.42 20.99
CA LYS A 59 5.39 17.18 20.51
C LYS A 59 5.95 16.60 19.21
N THR A 60 6.06 15.27 19.11
CA THR A 60 6.48 14.59 17.88
C THR A 60 5.49 14.87 16.74
N MET A 61 4.18 14.78 17.01
CA MET A 61 3.13 15.10 16.04
C MET A 61 3.26 16.54 15.51
N MET A 62 3.44 17.52 16.40
CA MET A 62 3.60 18.93 16.03
C MET A 62 4.90 19.18 15.25
N LYS A 63 6.01 18.54 15.67
CA LYS A 63 7.31 18.68 15.03
C LYS A 63 7.30 18.22 13.57
N PHE A 64 6.67 17.08 13.29
CA PHE A 64 6.64 16.50 11.94
C PHE A 64 5.34 16.81 11.16
N GLY A 65 4.38 17.53 11.76
CA GLY A 65 3.10 17.84 11.12
C GLY A 65 2.17 16.63 10.96
N PHE A 66 2.36 15.58 11.76
CA PHE A 66 1.56 14.36 11.68
C PHE A 66 0.32 14.40 12.56
N ARG A 67 -0.75 13.75 12.07
CA ARG A 67 -2.01 13.56 12.80
C ARG A 67 -2.15 12.19 13.44
N ARG A 68 -1.23 11.27 13.15
CA ARG A 68 -1.20 9.89 13.68
C ARG A 68 0.25 9.47 13.87
N LEU A 69 0.51 8.66 14.89
CA LEU A 69 1.82 8.06 15.15
C LEU A 69 1.65 6.54 15.32
N PRO A 70 2.41 5.72 14.57
CA PRO A 70 2.52 4.30 14.86
C PRO A 70 3.28 4.08 16.16
N ILE A 71 2.83 3.09 16.95
CA ILE A 71 3.54 2.62 18.14
C ILE A 71 4.35 1.39 17.75
N ALA A 72 5.66 1.42 18.01
CA ALA A 72 6.57 0.30 17.72
C ALA A 72 7.55 0.12 18.88
N ASP A 73 8.01 -1.12 19.12
CA ASP A 73 9.07 -1.39 20.08
C ASP A 73 10.42 -0.90 19.51
N ALA A 74 11.35 -0.48 20.37
CA ALA A 74 12.70 -0.08 19.97
C ALA A 74 13.53 -1.27 19.46
N GLY A 75 13.05 -2.51 19.62
CA GLY A 75 13.72 -3.74 19.21
C GLY A 75 13.16 -4.45 17.96
N THR A 76 12.32 -3.81 17.14
CA THR A 76 11.86 -4.37 15.83
C THR A 76 12.37 -3.52 14.68
#